data_AF-A0A2M6YB74-F1
#
_entry.id   AF-A0A2M6YB74-F1
#
_cell.length_a   1.000
_cell.length_b   1.000
_cell.length_c   1.000
_cell.angle_alpha   90.00
_cell.angle_beta   90.00
_cell.angle_gamma   90.00
#
_symmetry.space_group_name_H-M   'P 1'
#
loop_
_entity.id
_entity.type
_entity.pdbx_description
1 polymer ?
#
loop_
_entity_poly.entity_id
_entity_poly.type
_entity_poly.pdbx_seq_one_letter_code
_entity_poly.pdbx_strand_id
1 'polypeptide(L)'
;MKLNIDQSRAAFGITASLAGGLKRNFGTMTKPLHAGNAARNGIIAASLAQQGFTGDKSIFDESGNFCYVLGSGVQFDLDRATKDLGQKFNICSGLEIKPYPSCRATHAGIDAALQVKKKYALNPAD
;
A
#
# COMPACT_ATOMS: atom_id res chain seq x y z
N MET A 1 -16.34 -7.64 11.59
CA MET A 1 -15.61 -7.65 12.88
C MET A 1 -15.64 -6.23 13.44
N LYS A 2 -16.09 -6.03 14.68
CA LYS A 2 -16.10 -4.75 15.38
C LYS A 2 -15.00 -4.79 16.45
N LEU A 3 -13.74 -4.76 16.01
CA LEU A 3 -12.61 -4.90 16.93
C LEU A 3 -12.59 -3.71 17.89
N ASN A 4 -12.31 -3.97 19.16
CA ASN A 4 -11.96 -2.90 20.08
C ASN A 4 -10.52 -2.41 19.81
N ILE A 5 -10.07 -1.39 20.55
CA ILE A 5 -8.74 -0.79 20.37
C ILE A 5 -7.63 -1.83 20.52
N ASP A 6 -7.68 -2.64 21.58
CA ASP A 6 -6.66 -3.66 21.88
C ASP A 6 -6.57 -4.75 20.83
N GLN A 7 -7.71 -5.20 20.32
CA GLN A 7 -7.78 -6.16 19.23
C GLN A 7 -7.27 -5.56 17.93
N SER A 8 -7.55 -4.28 17.68
CA SER A 8 -7.03 -3.57 16.50
C SER A 8 -5.51 -3.45 16.54
N ARG A 9 -4.95 -3.10 17.71
CA ARG A 9 -3.49 -3.03 17.93
C ARG A 9 -2.84 -4.41 17.76
N ALA A 10 -3.40 -5.46 18.36
CA ALA A 10 -2.91 -6.82 18.18
C ALA A 10 -2.99 -7.28 16.70
N ALA A 11 -4.06 -6.93 15.98
CA ALA A 11 -4.19 -7.24 14.56
C ALA A 11 -3.10 -6.57 13.70
N PHE A 12 -2.70 -5.33 14.03
CA PHE A 12 -1.55 -4.70 13.39
C PHE A 12 -0.25 -5.44 13.68
N GLY A 13 -0.03 -5.84 14.94
CA GLY A 13 1.12 -6.66 15.35
C GLY A 13 1.23 -7.96 14.55
N ILE A 14 0.12 -8.70 14.43
CA ILE A 14 0.07 -9.93 13.63
C ILE A 14 0.34 -9.64 12.14
N THR A 15 -0.29 -8.60 11.60
CA THR A 15 -0.16 -8.24 10.18
C THR A 15 1.27 -7.84 9.82
N ALA A 16 1.98 -7.16 10.71
CA ALA A 16 3.37 -6.74 10.49
C ALA A 16 4.29 -7.92 10.18
N SER A 17 4.15 -9.04 10.91
CA SER A 17 4.91 -10.28 10.63
C SER A 17 4.47 -11.00 9.35
N LEU A 18 3.32 -10.66 8.78
CA LEU A 18 2.79 -11.20 7.53
C LEU A 18 3.05 -10.27 6.32
N ALA A 19 3.60 -9.07 6.56
CA ALA A 19 3.84 -8.08 5.53
C ALA A 19 5.05 -8.46 4.66
N GLY A 20 4.93 -8.31 3.34
CA GLY A 20 6.03 -8.58 2.42
C GLY A 20 5.63 -8.54 0.95
N GLY A 21 6.63 -8.65 0.08
CA GLY A 21 6.48 -8.64 -1.38
C GLY A 21 7.66 -7.97 -2.05
N LEU A 22 8.25 -8.62 -3.05
CA LEU A 22 9.47 -8.12 -3.70
C LEU A 22 9.15 -7.46 -5.04
N LYS A 23 9.64 -6.24 -5.25
CA LYS A 23 9.52 -5.53 -6.54
C LYS A 23 10.13 -6.31 -7.70
N ARG A 24 11.09 -7.21 -7.43
CA ARG A 24 11.68 -8.12 -8.43
C ARG A 24 10.65 -9.03 -9.12
N ASN A 25 9.48 -9.25 -8.54
CA ASN A 25 8.38 -9.99 -9.16
C ASN A 25 7.52 -9.16 -10.14
N PHE A 26 7.88 -7.91 -10.41
CA PHE A 26 7.14 -7.11 -11.38
C PHE A 26 7.31 -7.70 -12.78
N GLY A 27 6.19 -7.91 -13.48
CA GLY A 27 6.15 -8.56 -14.80
C GLY A 27 5.69 -10.01 -14.76
N THR A 28 5.53 -10.62 -13.57
CA THR A 28 4.98 -11.97 -13.40
C THR A 28 3.59 -11.94 -12.76
N MET A 29 2.92 -13.10 -12.74
CA MET A 29 1.65 -13.29 -12.00
C MET A 29 1.80 -13.11 -10.48
N THR A 30 3.02 -13.13 -9.95
CA THR A 30 3.26 -12.91 -8.51
C THR A 30 2.97 -11.46 -8.11
N LYS A 31 3.09 -10.49 -9.02
CA LYS A 31 2.76 -9.08 -8.70
C LYS A 31 1.31 -8.91 -8.22
N PRO A 32 0.26 -9.36 -8.95
CA PRO A 32 -1.11 -9.26 -8.46
C PRO A 32 -1.37 -10.18 -7.24
N LEU A 33 -0.66 -11.31 -7.11
CA LEU A 33 -0.73 -12.15 -5.90
C LEU A 33 -0.38 -11.37 -4.63
N HIS A 34 0.54 -10.40 -4.68
CA HIS A 34 0.86 -9.55 -3.53
C HIS A 34 -0.38 -8.84 -2.95
N ALA A 35 -1.26 -8.30 -3.80
CA ALA A 35 -2.47 -7.63 -3.36
C ALA A 35 -3.49 -8.61 -2.75
N GLY A 36 -3.63 -9.79 -3.36
CA GLY A 36 -4.47 -10.87 -2.81
C GLY A 36 -3.98 -11.34 -1.44
N ASN A 37 -2.67 -11.55 -1.29
CA ASN A 37 -2.06 -11.92 -0.01
C ASN A 37 -2.22 -10.83 1.04
N ALA A 38 -2.04 -9.55 0.68
CA ALA A 38 -2.25 -8.43 1.62
C ALA A 38 -3.70 -8.41 2.14
N ALA A 39 -4.70 -8.57 1.27
CA ALA A 39 -6.11 -8.64 1.66
C ALA A 39 -6.40 -9.85 2.57
N ARG A 40 -5.91 -11.04 2.18
CA ARG A 40 -6.02 -12.27 2.98
C ARG A 40 -5.41 -12.10 4.37
N ASN A 41 -4.19 -11.59 4.45
CA ASN A 41 -3.44 -11.45 5.70
C ASN A 41 -4.14 -10.49 6.66
N GLY A 42 -4.70 -9.38 6.17
CA GLY A 42 -5.48 -8.46 7.00
C GLY A 42 -6.74 -9.10 7.60
N ILE A 43 -7.49 -9.87 6.80
CA ILE A 43 -8.68 -10.59 7.30
C ILE A 43 -8.27 -11.63 8.34
N ILE A 44 -7.20 -12.41 8.09
CA ILE A 44 -6.71 -13.42 9.03
C ILE A 44 -6.28 -12.76 10.35
N ALA A 45 -5.47 -11.71 10.30
CA ALA A 45 -4.96 -11.02 11.48
C ALA A 45 -6.10 -10.42 12.33
N ALA A 46 -7.07 -9.76 11.69
CA ALA A 46 -8.26 -9.24 12.37
C ALA A 46 -9.08 -10.37 13.03
N SER A 47 -9.20 -11.51 12.36
CA SER A 47 -9.94 -12.68 12.86
C SER A 47 -9.26 -13.34 14.04
N LEU A 48 -7.93 -13.47 13.98
CA LEU A 48 -7.11 -14.00 15.05
C LEU A 48 -7.16 -13.10 16.28
N ALA A 49 -6.97 -11.80 16.11
CA ALA A 49 -7.04 -10.84 17.20
C ALA A 49 -8.43 -10.79 17.86
N GLN A 50 -9.52 -10.92 17.07
CA GLN A 50 -10.87 -11.01 17.62
C GLN A 50 -11.04 -12.21 18.56
N GLN A 51 -10.35 -13.32 18.28
CA GLN A 51 -10.39 -14.56 19.05
C GLN A 51 -9.35 -14.61 20.20
N GLY A 52 -8.66 -13.50 20.47
CA GLY A 52 -7.68 -13.41 21.57
C GLY A 52 -6.27 -13.88 21.22
N PHE A 53 -5.97 -14.15 19.95
CA PHE A 53 -4.59 -14.33 19.52
C PHE A 53 -3.81 -13.03 19.72
N THR A 54 -2.56 -13.14 20.18
CA THR A 54 -1.74 -11.98 20.55
C THR A 54 -0.89 -11.50 19.38
N GLY A 55 -0.68 -10.18 19.35
CA GLY A 55 0.31 -9.52 18.52
C GLY A 55 0.85 -8.33 19.32
N ASP A 56 2.05 -7.86 18.96
CA ASP A 56 2.61 -6.67 19.58
C ASP A 56 1.68 -5.47 19.35
N LYS A 57 1.19 -4.88 20.45
CA LYS A 57 0.25 -3.76 20.43
C LYS A 57 0.95 -2.42 20.15
N SER A 58 2.28 -2.39 20.19
CA SER A 58 3.11 -1.21 19.95
C SER A 58 4.00 -1.39 18.72
N ILE A 59 3.58 -2.22 17.75
CA ILE A 59 4.38 -2.63 16.58
C ILE A 59 4.93 -1.47 15.73
N PHE A 60 4.32 -0.27 15.82
CA PHE A 60 4.78 0.94 15.14
C PHE A 60 5.62 1.86 16.03
N ASP A 61 5.59 1.66 17.35
CA ASP A 61 6.24 2.50 18.36
C ASP A 61 7.55 1.85 18.85
N GLU A 62 8.33 2.59 19.63
CA GLU A 62 9.56 2.10 20.27
C GLU A 62 10.70 1.74 19.28
N SER A 63 11.83 1.26 19.81
CA SER A 63 12.99 0.88 19.02
C SER A 63 12.76 -0.45 18.32
N GLY A 64 13.24 -0.58 17.08
CA GLY A 64 13.03 -1.80 16.29
C GLY A 64 11.60 -1.97 15.75
N ASN A 65 10.81 -0.90 15.73
CA ASN A 65 9.46 -0.92 15.17
C ASN A 65 9.41 -1.30 13.69
N PHE A 66 8.21 -1.64 13.21
CA PHE A 66 7.95 -2.06 11.84
C PHE A 66 8.56 -1.11 10.78
N CYS A 67 8.38 0.20 10.97
CA CYS A 67 8.87 1.20 10.02
C CYS A 67 10.40 1.25 10.01
N TYR A 68 11.05 1.21 11.18
CA TYR A 68 12.50 1.16 11.30
C TYR A 68 13.09 -0.07 10.60
N VAL A 69 12.52 -1.26 10.86
CA VAL A 69 13.00 -2.53 10.28
C VAL A 69 12.86 -2.53 8.75
N LEU A 70 11.68 -2.17 8.23
CA LEU A 70 11.47 -2.15 6.77
C LEU A 70 12.12 -0.96 6.06
N GLY A 71 12.36 0.13 6.77
CA GLY A 71 13.04 1.30 6.26
C GLY A 71 14.56 1.26 6.38
N SER A 72 15.15 0.07 6.56
CA SER A 72 16.60 -0.13 6.62
C SER A 72 17.28 0.65 7.76
N GLY A 73 16.63 0.72 8.93
CA GLY A 73 17.15 1.40 10.11
C GLY A 73 17.00 2.92 10.10
N VAL A 74 16.21 3.47 9.18
CA VAL A 74 15.88 4.90 9.18
C VAL A 74 14.79 5.18 10.21
N GLN A 75 15.00 6.18 11.06
CA GLN A 75 13.97 6.67 11.96
C GLN A 75 12.92 7.46 11.18
N PHE A 76 11.66 7.07 11.27
CA PHE A 76 10.55 7.77 10.64
C PHE A 76 9.89 8.73 11.62
N ASP A 77 9.52 9.91 11.12
CA ASP A 77 8.57 10.81 11.78
C ASP A 77 7.16 10.23 11.61
N LEU A 78 6.70 9.50 12.63
CA LEU A 78 5.40 8.82 12.64
C LEU A 78 4.23 9.81 12.77
N ASP A 79 4.46 11.00 13.31
CA ASP A 79 3.42 12.03 13.43
C ASP A 79 2.93 12.49 12.05
N ARG A 80 3.79 12.39 11.02
CA ARG A 80 3.38 12.63 9.64
C ARG A 80 2.38 11.60 9.11
N ALA A 81 2.40 10.37 9.62
CA ALA A 81 1.48 9.32 9.17
C ALA A 81 0.05 9.53 9.69
N THR A 82 -0.09 10.21 10.84
CA THR A 82 -1.38 10.48 11.49
C THR A 82 -1.82 11.94 11.40
N LYS A 83 -1.00 12.81 10.79
CA LYS A 83 -1.34 14.20 10.53
C LYS A 83 -2.68 14.32 9.81
N ASP A 84 -3.56 15.17 10.33
CA ASP A 84 -4.91 15.44 9.83
C ASP A 84 -5.85 14.22 9.79
N LEU A 85 -5.53 13.13 10.50
CA LEU A 85 -6.39 11.94 10.57
C LEU A 85 -7.76 12.32 11.15
N GLY A 86 -8.83 11.87 10.49
CA GLY A 86 -10.21 12.22 10.83
C GLY A 86 -10.66 13.60 10.35
N GLN A 87 -9.75 14.44 9.85
CA GLN A 87 -10.07 15.76 9.28
C GLN A 87 -9.97 15.75 7.76
N LYS A 88 -8.93 15.09 7.21
CA LYS A 88 -8.72 14.94 5.78
C LYS A 88 -8.83 13.49 5.37
N PHE A 89 -9.65 13.24 4.35
CA PHE A 89 -9.84 11.92 3.77
C PHE A 89 -9.17 11.86 2.40
N ASN A 90 -8.00 11.23 2.33
CA ASN A 90 -7.23 11.10 1.10
C ASN A 90 -7.96 10.33 -0.02
N ILE A 91 -9.01 9.57 0.31
CA ILE A 91 -9.86 8.94 -0.71
C ILE A 91 -10.59 9.96 -1.60
N CYS A 92 -10.87 11.16 -1.09
CA CYS A 92 -11.59 12.20 -1.82
C CYS A 92 -10.71 12.99 -2.79
N SER A 93 -9.39 12.99 -2.59
CA SER A 93 -8.46 13.84 -3.35
C SER A 93 -7.23 13.12 -3.90
N GLY A 94 -6.89 11.94 -3.38
CA GLY A 94 -5.65 11.21 -3.71
C GLY A 94 -5.86 9.91 -4.48
N LEU A 95 -7.10 9.49 -4.73
CA LEU A 95 -7.39 8.30 -5.53
C LEU A 95 -7.39 8.65 -7.01
N GLU A 96 -6.49 8.02 -7.77
CA GLU A 96 -6.40 8.18 -9.23
C GLU A 96 -6.99 6.95 -9.95
N ILE A 97 -7.90 7.18 -10.90
CA ILE A 97 -8.37 6.14 -11.82
C ILE A 97 -7.46 6.11 -13.03
N LYS A 98 -6.87 4.94 -13.31
CA LYS A 98 -5.89 4.80 -14.39
C LYS A 98 -6.57 4.88 -15.77
N PRO A 99 -6.11 5.77 -16.67
CA PRO A 99 -6.60 5.78 -18.05
C PRO A 99 -6.04 4.61 -18.88
N TYR A 100 -4.88 4.07 -18.50
CA TYR A 100 -4.20 2.99 -19.24
C TYR A 100 -3.85 1.80 -18.33
N PRO A 101 -4.00 0.55 -18.80
CA PRO A 101 -3.70 -0.67 -18.04
C PRO A 101 -2.20 -0.97 -17.98
N SER A 102 -1.38 0.02 -17.61
CA SER A 102 0.07 -0.06 -17.54
C SER A 102 0.63 0.46 -16.21
N CYS A 103 1.95 0.40 -16.05
CA CYS A 103 2.63 1.07 -14.94
C CYS A 103 2.39 2.58 -15.03
N ARG A 104 2.15 3.24 -13.88
CA ARG A 104 1.86 4.69 -13.86
C ARG A 104 2.98 5.53 -14.48
N ALA A 105 4.22 5.06 -14.40
CA ALA A 105 5.38 5.71 -15.02
C ALA A 105 5.28 5.88 -16.55
N THR A 106 4.44 5.11 -17.24
CA THR A 106 4.28 5.25 -18.71
C THR A 106 3.18 6.23 -19.10
N HIS A 107 2.35 6.68 -18.17
CA HIS A 107 1.09 7.38 -18.48
C HIS A 107 1.36 8.74 -19.15
N ALA A 108 2.25 9.55 -18.57
CA ALA A 108 2.63 10.84 -19.15
C ALA A 108 3.21 10.71 -20.58
N GLY A 109 3.98 9.64 -20.82
CA GLY A 109 4.53 9.34 -22.15
C GLY A 109 3.44 8.94 -23.15
N ILE A 110 2.47 8.12 -22.74
CA ILE A 110 1.32 7.74 -23.57
C ILE A 110 0.50 8.99 -23.91
N ASP A 111 0.19 9.83 -22.92
CA ASP A 111 -0.57 11.07 -23.15
C ASP A 111 0.15 12.01 -24.12
N ALA A 112 1.45 12.24 -23.92
CA ALA A 112 2.25 13.07 -24.81
C ALA A 112 2.26 12.51 -26.25
N ALA A 113 2.45 11.20 -26.41
CA ALA A 113 2.43 10.55 -27.72
C ALA A 113 1.07 10.70 -28.41
N LEU A 114 -0.04 10.50 -27.68
CA LEU A 114 -1.40 10.67 -28.22
C LEU A 114 -1.69 12.13 -28.60
N GLN A 115 -1.22 13.09 -27.81
CA GLN A 115 -1.36 14.52 -28.12
C GLN A 115 -0.58 14.91 -29.38
N VAL A 116 0.68 14.47 -29.51
CA VAL A 116 1.51 14.71 -30.70
C VAL A 116 0.89 14.06 -31.92
N LYS A 117 0.48 12.79 -31.82
CA LYS A 117 -0.23 12.07 -32.89
C LYS A 117 -1.45 12.85 -33.36
N LYS A 118 -2.29 13.32 -32.43
CA LYS A 118 -3.49 14.11 -32.76
C LYS A 118 -3.14 15.46 -33.40
N LYS A 119 -2.12 16.17 -32.88
CA LYS A 119 -1.74 17.50 -33.34
C LYS A 119 -1.17 17.50 -34.77
N TYR A 120 -0.42 16.47 -35.12
CA TYR A 120 0.30 16.39 -36.41
C TYR A 120 -0.26 15.32 -37.35
N ALA A 121 -1.37 14.67 -37.00
CA ALA A 121 -2.01 13.59 -37.77
C ALA A 121 -1.05 12.43 -38.13
N LEU A 122 -0.12 12.11 -37.22
CA LEU A 122 0.89 11.08 -37.45
C LEU A 122 0.29 9.66 -37.37
N ASN A 123 0.88 8.77 -38.15
CA ASN A 123 0.67 7.33 -38.14
C ASN A 123 1.91 6.63 -37.59
N PRO A 124 1.81 5.35 -37.18
CA PRO A 124 2.96 4.60 -36.68
C PRO A 124 4.14 4.45 -37.65
N ALA A 125 3.94 4.70 -38.95
CA ALA A 125 4.95 4.55 -39.99
C ALA A 125 5.59 5.87 -40.45
N ASP A 126 5.12 7.02 -39.95
CA ASP A 126 5.73 8.34 -40.19
C ASP A 126 6.97 8.52 -39.31
#